data_AF-A0A926WTX9-F1
#
_entry.id   AF-A0A926WTX9-F1
#
_cell.length_a   1.000
_cell.length_b   1.000
_cell.length_c   1.000
_cell.angle_alpha   90.00
_cell.angle_beta   90.00
_cell.angle_gamma   90.00
#
_symmetry.space_group_name_H-M   'P 1'
#
loop_
_entity.id
_entity.type
_entity.pdbx_description
1 polymer ?
#
loop_
_entity_poly.entity_id
_entity_poly.type
_entity_poly.pdbx_seq_one_letter_code
_entity_poly.pdbx_strand_id
1 'polypeptide(L)'
;MNFPSPLQQKIEKWASSQGISPEEFVLQPVTEKVAALSQQRTEVTNVVSPNQPRVYRKEGILVVDTQLAENFDFNTFIDELTKERIQEQIGL
;
A
#
# COMPACT_ATOMS: atom_id res chain seq x y z
N MET A 1 -20.67 20.39 -3.71
CA MET A 1 -20.31 19.49 -4.84
C MET A 1 -21.59 18.94 -5.46
N ASN A 2 -21.62 18.62 -6.76
CA ASN A 2 -22.85 18.15 -7.42
C ASN A 2 -22.77 16.64 -7.66
N PHE A 3 -23.44 15.85 -6.81
CA PHE A 3 -23.49 14.40 -6.89
C PHE A 3 -24.86 13.93 -7.38
N PRO A 4 -24.97 12.76 -8.03
CA PRO A 4 -26.26 12.14 -8.28
C PRO A 4 -27.06 12.01 -6.98
N SER A 5 -28.36 12.33 -7.00
CA SER A 5 -29.21 12.35 -5.79
C SER A 5 -29.10 11.08 -4.93
N PRO A 6 -29.02 9.85 -5.48
CA PRO A 6 -28.85 8.64 -4.68
C PRO A 6 -27.51 8.57 -3.91
N LEU A 7 -26.45 9.16 -4.46
CA LEU A 7 -25.14 9.23 -3.81
C LEU A 7 -25.13 10.32 -2.75
N GLN A 8 -25.74 11.47 -3.02
CA GLN A 8 -25.82 12.57 -2.08
C GLN A 8 -26.55 12.18 -0.78
N GLN A 9 -27.68 11.49 -0.88
CA GLN A 9 -28.41 10.97 0.29
C GLN A 9 -27.57 9.99 1.13
N LYS A 10 -26.74 9.17 0.49
CA LYS A 10 -25.83 8.26 1.19
C LYS A 10 -24.71 9.04 1.90
N ILE A 11 -24.12 10.02 1.24
CA ILE A 11 -23.09 10.88 1.83
C ILE A 11 -23.65 11.58 3.08
N GLU A 12 -24.80 12.22 2.99
CA GLU A 12 -25.43 12.92 4.11
C GLU A 12 -25.74 11.99 5.29
N LYS A 13 -26.27 10.79 5.00
CA LYS A 13 -26.57 9.78 6.02
C LYS A 13 -25.31 9.36 6.78
N TRP A 14 -24.24 9.02 6.06
CA TRP A 14 -23.00 8.52 6.67
C TRP A 14 -22.19 9.63 7.34
N ALA A 15 -22.15 10.83 6.76
CA ALA A 15 -21.53 11.99 7.39
C ALA A 15 -22.20 12.32 8.73
N SER A 16 -23.54 12.34 8.76
CA SER A 16 -24.31 12.56 9.99
C SER A 16 -24.04 11.48 11.04
N SER A 17 -23.92 10.21 10.62
CA SER A 17 -23.61 9.11 11.56
C SER A 17 -22.21 9.19 12.17
N GLN A 18 -21.30 9.94 11.55
CA GLN A 18 -19.93 10.16 11.99
C GLN A 18 -19.73 11.52 12.67
N GLY A 19 -20.79 12.35 12.73
CA GLY A 19 -20.73 13.68 13.33
C GLY A 19 -19.90 14.69 12.53
N ILE A 20 -19.70 14.45 11.23
CA ILE A 20 -18.92 15.31 10.33
C ILE A 20 -19.80 15.88 9.22
N SER A 21 -19.32 16.93 8.55
CA SER A 21 -20.02 17.48 7.39
C SER A 21 -19.94 16.56 6.16
N PRO A 22 -20.94 16.60 5.25
CA PRO A 22 -20.88 15.92 3.95
C PRO A 22 -19.60 16.27 3.16
N GLU A 23 -19.15 17.50 3.26
CA GLU A 23 -17.92 17.99 2.64
C GLU A 23 -16.68 17.29 3.20
N GLU A 24 -16.53 17.23 4.53
CA GLU A 24 -15.41 16.54 5.19
C GLU A 24 -15.39 15.05 4.86
N PHE A 25 -16.56 14.42 4.88
CA PHE A 25 -16.73 13.01 4.52
C PHE A 25 -16.20 12.70 3.11
N VAL A 26 -16.35 13.63 2.16
CA VAL A 26 -15.83 13.47 0.80
C VAL A 26 -14.36 13.88 0.69
N LEU A 27 -13.97 14.97 1.36
CA LEU A 27 -12.63 15.54 1.22
C LEU A 27 -11.55 14.62 1.78
N GLN A 28 -11.83 13.91 2.87
CA GLN A 28 -10.86 13.01 3.49
C GLN A 28 -10.39 11.90 2.52
N PRO A 29 -11.27 11.04 1.96
CA PRO A 29 -10.85 9.99 1.03
C PRO A 29 -10.28 10.54 -0.28
N VAL A 30 -10.73 11.72 -0.74
CA VAL A 30 -10.15 12.38 -1.92
C VAL A 30 -8.71 12.81 -1.64
N THR A 31 -8.46 13.40 -0.47
CA THR A 31 -7.12 13.84 -0.05
C THR A 31 -6.18 12.64 0.10
N GLU A 32 -6.62 11.58 0.76
CA GLU A 32 -5.87 10.33 0.89
C GLU A 32 -5.52 9.73 -0.47
N LYS A 33 -6.49 9.68 -1.39
CA LYS A 33 -6.28 9.15 -2.74
C LYS A 33 -5.34 10.02 -3.58
N VAL A 34 -5.45 11.35 -3.48
CA VAL A 34 -4.53 12.28 -4.15
C VAL A 34 -3.12 12.15 -3.59
N ALA A 35 -2.96 12.01 -2.28
CA ALA A 35 -1.67 11.79 -1.64
C ALA A 35 -1.04 10.47 -2.10
N ALA A 36 -1.80 9.37 -2.12
CA ALA A 36 -1.35 8.07 -2.60
C ALA A 36 -0.92 8.12 -4.09
N LEU A 37 -1.72 8.76 -4.94
CA LEU A 37 -1.39 8.94 -6.36
C LEU A 37 -0.16 9.84 -6.55
N SER A 38 0.03 10.84 -5.70
CA SER A 38 1.21 11.71 -5.73
C SER A 38 2.47 10.94 -5.33
N GLN A 39 2.40 10.09 -4.30
CA GLN A 39 3.50 9.20 -3.91
C GLN A 39 3.84 8.21 -5.03
N GLN A 40 2.83 7.62 -5.67
CA GLN A 40 3.01 6.73 -6.83
C GLN A 40 3.65 7.46 -8.03
N ARG A 41 3.43 8.76 -8.17
CA ARG A 41 4.06 9.58 -9.23
C ARG A 41 5.49 10.00 -8.87
N THR A 42 5.78 10.20 -7.59
CA THR A 42 7.14 10.50 -7.11
C THR A 42 8.07 9.28 -7.17
N GLU A 43 7.54 8.05 -7.25
CA GLU A 43 8.35 6.85 -7.55
C GLU A 43 9.06 6.94 -8.92
N VAL A 44 8.60 7.79 -9.85
CA VAL A 44 9.24 7.99 -11.17
C VAL A 44 10.26 9.14 -11.16
N THR A 45 10.27 9.99 -10.12
CA THR A 45 11.19 11.14 -10.09
C THR A 45 11.64 11.46 -8.66
N ASN A 46 12.88 11.05 -8.39
CA ASN A 46 13.87 11.68 -7.53
C ASN A 46 14.18 11.10 -6.13
N VAL A 47 15.48 10.76 -6.05
CA VAL A 47 16.39 10.55 -4.91
C VAL A 47 16.16 9.30 -4.06
N VAL A 48 16.37 8.15 -4.68
CA VAL A 48 16.71 6.92 -3.97
C VAL A 48 18.11 7.13 -3.38
N SER A 49 18.24 7.19 -2.07
CA SER A 49 19.53 6.82 -1.46
C SER A 49 19.78 5.36 -1.86
N PRO A 50 20.85 5.03 -2.61
CA PRO A 50 21.03 3.72 -3.24
C PRO A 50 21.10 2.54 -2.26
N ASN A 51 21.09 2.81 -0.95
CA ASN A 51 21.28 1.85 0.13
C ASN A 51 20.04 1.55 0.97
N GLN A 52 18.84 2.05 0.60
CA GLN A 52 17.62 1.75 1.36
C GLN A 52 16.70 0.79 0.60
N PRO A 53 16.39 -0.40 1.17
CA PRO A 53 15.45 -1.33 0.56
C PRO A 53 14.07 -0.70 0.44
N ARG A 54 13.44 -0.85 -0.73
CA ARG A 54 12.08 -0.39 -1.01
C ARG A 54 11.14 -1.57 -1.01
N VAL A 55 10.02 -1.44 -0.29
CA VAL A 55 8.99 -2.47 -0.24
C VAL A 55 7.70 -1.91 -0.82
N TYR A 56 7.18 -2.53 -1.87
CA TYR A 56 5.95 -2.09 -2.55
C TYR A 56 5.17 -3.27 -3.12
N ARG A 57 3.92 -3.04 -3.54
CA ARG A 57 3.08 -4.07 -4.19
C ARG A 57 2.95 -3.79 -5.68
N LYS A 58 3.20 -4.81 -6.52
CA LYS A 58 3.02 -4.75 -7.98
C LYS A 58 2.22 -5.98 -8.43
N GLU A 59 1.06 -5.76 -9.03
CA GLU A 59 0.21 -6.83 -9.58
C GLU A 59 -0.14 -7.93 -8.57
N GLY A 60 -0.33 -7.56 -7.29
CA GLY A 60 -0.62 -8.49 -6.20
C GLY A 60 0.60 -9.14 -5.56
N ILE A 61 1.80 -8.91 -6.11
CA ILE A 61 3.08 -9.41 -5.60
C ILE A 61 3.71 -8.38 -4.67
N LEU A 62 4.20 -8.81 -3.50
CA LEU A 62 5.03 -7.98 -2.63
C LEU A 62 6.47 -7.99 -3.18
N VAL A 63 6.96 -6.83 -3.56
CA VAL A 63 8.30 -6.64 -4.15
C VAL A 63 9.19 -5.93 -3.14
N VAL A 64 10.38 -6.49 -2.93
CA VAL A 64 11.46 -5.86 -2.18
C VAL A 64 12.57 -5.51 -3.16
N ASP A 65 12.72 -4.23 -3.47
CA ASP A 65 13.76 -3.70 -4.35
C ASP A 65 14.94 -3.25 -3.49
N THR A 66 16.02 -4.01 -3.58
CA THR A 66 17.25 -3.83 -2.80
C THR A 66 18.45 -4.26 -3.63
N GLN A 67 19.62 -3.68 -3.36
CA GLN A 67 20.86 -4.23 -3.87
C GLN A 67 21.09 -5.59 -3.20
N LEU A 68 21.29 -6.62 -4.03
CA LEU A 68 21.72 -7.93 -3.58
C LEU A 68 23.24 -7.92 -3.39
N ALA A 69 23.72 -8.61 -2.35
CA ALA A 69 25.14 -8.83 -2.19
C ALA A 69 25.70 -9.59 -3.42
N GLU A 70 26.95 -9.31 -3.81
CA GLU A 70 27.58 -9.96 -4.98
C GLU A 70 27.56 -11.50 -4.91
N ASN A 71 27.50 -12.04 -3.70
CA ASN A 71 27.48 -13.46 -3.39
C ASN A 71 26.10 -13.97 -2.91
N PHE A 72 25.02 -13.26 -3.22
CA PHE A 72 23.69 -13.67 -2.81
C PHE A 72 23.29 -15.00 -3.47
N ASP A 73 23.03 -16.01 -2.65
CA ASP A 73 22.58 -17.32 -3.12
C ASP A 73 21.06 -17.45 -3.01
N PHE A 74 20.40 -17.37 -4.16
CA PHE A 74 18.96 -17.53 -4.25
C PHE A 74 18.46 -18.90 -3.79
N ASN A 75 19.23 -19.97 -4.03
CA ASN A 75 18.78 -21.32 -3.67
C ASN A 75 18.76 -21.47 -2.16
N THR A 76 19.84 -21.01 -1.49
CA THR A 76 19.93 -21.01 -0.04
C THR A 76 18.81 -20.18 0.59
N PHE A 77 18.55 -18.97 0.06
CA PHE A 77 17.48 -18.10 0.55
C PHE A 77 16.08 -18.72 0.42
N ILE A 78 15.78 -19.34 -0.72
CA ILE A 78 14.48 -20.00 -0.95
C ILE A 78 14.33 -21.23 -0.05
N ASP A 79 15.41 -22.00 0.15
CA ASP A 79 15.40 -23.17 1.04
C ASP A 79 15.14 -22.75 2.50
N GLU A 80 15.76 -21.67 2.97
CA GLU A 80 15.53 -21.11 4.30
C GLU A 80 14.07 -20.67 4.50
N LEU A 81 13.51 -19.89 3.57
CA LEU A 81 12.12 -19.45 3.64
C LEU A 81 11.12 -20.62 3.59
N THR A 82 11.42 -21.64 2.78
CA THR A 82 10.57 -22.83 2.67
C THR A 82 10.62 -23.65 3.95
N LYS A 83 11.81 -23.79 4.55
CA LYS A 83 11.99 -24.49 5.82
C LYS A 83 11.30 -23.77 6.99
N GLU A 84 11.37 -22.45 7.04
CA GLU A 84 10.67 -21.62 8.04
C GLU A 84 9.15 -21.82 7.94
N ARG A 85 8.57 -21.71 6.73
CA ARG A 85 7.14 -21.98 6.51
C ARG A 85 6.75 -23.40 6.92
N ILE A 86 7.58 -24.40 6.60
CA ILE A 86 7.30 -25.79 6.96
C ILE A 86 7.27 -25.92 8.48
N GLN A 87 8.26 -25.38 9.21
CA GLN A 87 8.29 -25.43 10.68
C GLN A 87 7.06 -24.77 11.32
N GLU A 88 6.63 -23.60 10.82
CA GLU A 88 5.41 -22.93 11.28
C GLU A 88 4.14 -23.76 11.02
N GLN A 89 4.12 -24.57 9.96
CA GLN A 89 2.98 -25.43 9.62
C GLN A 89 2.94 -26.75 10.39
N ILE A 90 4.08 -27.26 10.88
CA ILE A 90 4.13 -28.48 11.71
C ILE A 90 4.10 -28.19 13.22
N GLY A 91 4.16 -26.93 13.65
CA GLY A 91 3.97 -26.54 15.04
C GLY A 91 5.00 -27.12 16.01
N LEU A 92 6.28 -27.10 15.65
CA LEU A 92 7.41 -27.37 16.56
C LEU A 92 8.03 -26.06 17.05
#